data_AF-A0A7S3IID6-F1
#
_entry.id   AF-A0A7S3IID6-F1
#
_cell.length_a   1.000
_cell.length_b   1.000
_cell.length_c   1.000
_cell.angle_alpha   90.00
_cell.angle_beta   90.00
_cell.angle_gamma   90.00
#
_symmetry.space_group_name_H-M   'P 1'
#
loop_
_entity.id
_entity.type
_entity.pdbx_description
1 polymer ?
#
loop_
_entity_poly.entity_id
_entity_poly.type
_entity_poly.pdbx_seq_one_letter_code
_entity_poly.pdbx_strand_id
1 'polypeptide(L)'
;MYNEILSTLLPVEKPLLADRIERMNKALNPGIMELRWNSQNIEPFINQAMTIVTDVDELVKKMKDNVKKMQDLMKHWEKPLFERKLKPCQPDDVEQTHQSLVMPRLEDVKNHGREIHKLMKDTSENIRPDKKSHMWLAYVDYVNGLVIEGITRGIHASMTYLSNQ
;
A
#
# COMPACT_ATOMS: atom_id res chain seq x y z
N MET A 1 2.20 -8.07 -17.11
CA MET A 1 1.54 -6.80 -17.50
C MET A 1 0.01 -6.95 -17.55
N TYR A 2 -0.68 -7.10 -18.68
CA TYR A 2 -2.17 -7.07 -18.70
C TYR A 2 -2.86 -8.03 -17.70
N ASN A 3 -2.58 -9.33 -17.76
CA ASN A 3 -3.19 -10.31 -16.87
C ASN A 3 -2.78 -10.11 -15.39
N GLU A 4 -1.56 -9.62 -15.19
CA GLU A 4 -1.00 -9.34 -13.87
C GLU A 4 -1.65 -8.11 -13.22
N ILE A 5 -1.90 -7.06 -14.00
CA ILE A 5 -2.70 -5.90 -13.58
C ILE A 5 -4.07 -6.37 -13.10
N LEU A 6 -4.77 -7.19 -13.88
CA LEU A 6 -6.12 -7.64 -13.53
C LEU A 6 -6.17 -8.59 -12.33
N SER A 7 -5.15 -9.40 -12.13
CA SER A 7 -5.08 -10.36 -11.02
C SER A 7 -4.65 -9.73 -9.69
N THR A 8 -3.86 -8.64 -9.73
CA THR A 8 -3.32 -7.98 -8.53
C THR A 8 -4.27 -6.95 -7.92
N LEU A 9 -5.20 -6.41 -8.71
CA LEU A 9 -6.11 -5.35 -8.25
C LEU A 9 -7.19 -5.88 -7.30
N LEU A 10 -7.31 -5.21 -6.15
CA LEU A 10 -8.33 -5.47 -5.15
C LEU A 10 -9.69 -4.90 -5.59
N PRO A 11 -10.81 -5.39 -5.03
CA PRO A 11 -12.15 -4.86 -5.33
C PRO A 11 -12.29 -3.36 -5.12
N VAL A 12 -11.57 -2.78 -4.14
CA VAL A 12 -11.57 -1.33 -3.86
C VAL A 12 -10.67 -0.52 -4.81
N GLU A 13 -9.70 -1.16 -5.45
CA GLU A 13 -8.75 -0.51 -6.38
C GLU A 13 -9.24 -0.56 -7.83
N LYS A 14 -9.98 -1.62 -8.22
CA LYS A 14 -10.51 -1.79 -9.58
C LYS A 14 -11.34 -0.57 -10.05
N PRO A 15 -12.29 -0.04 -9.26
CA PRO A 15 -13.09 1.11 -9.68
C PRO A 15 -12.25 2.37 -9.92
N LEU A 16 -11.17 2.56 -9.16
CA LEU A 16 -10.27 3.72 -9.32
C LEU A 16 -9.49 3.71 -10.64
N LEU A 17 -9.29 2.53 -11.22
CA LEU A 17 -8.53 2.35 -12.45
C LEU A 17 -9.42 1.93 -13.63
N ALA A 18 -10.75 1.91 -13.45
CA ALA A 18 -11.69 1.42 -14.45
C ALA A 18 -11.53 2.14 -15.80
N ASP A 19 -11.49 3.46 -15.81
CA ASP A 19 -11.30 4.27 -17.04
C ASP A 19 -9.99 3.94 -17.76
N ARG A 20 -8.92 3.68 -17.00
CA ARG A 20 -7.59 3.34 -17.55
C ARG A 20 -7.58 1.92 -18.11
N ILE A 21 -8.22 0.98 -17.42
CA ILE A 21 -8.40 -0.39 -17.89
C ILE A 21 -9.27 -0.41 -19.15
N GLU A 22 -10.33 0.40 -19.21
CA GLU A 22 -11.16 0.52 -20.40
C GLU A 22 -10.38 1.10 -21.59
N ARG A 23 -9.57 2.13 -21.36
CA ARG A 23 -8.67 2.68 -22.39
C ARG A 23 -7.67 1.63 -22.89
N MET A 24 -7.13 0.82 -22.00
CA MET A 24 -6.25 -0.29 -22.34
C MET A 24 -6.99 -1.35 -23.17
N ASN A 25 -8.20 -1.74 -22.79
CA ASN A 25 -9.02 -2.70 -23.54
C ASN A 25 -9.36 -2.18 -24.94
N LYS A 26 -9.75 -0.92 -25.06
CA LYS A 26 -10.02 -0.25 -26.34
C LYS A 26 -8.79 -0.23 -27.24
N ALA A 27 -7.61 0.02 -26.67
CA ALA A 27 -6.35 0.01 -27.43
C ALA A 27 -5.99 -1.40 -27.95
N LEU A 28 -6.34 -2.45 -27.20
CA LEU A 28 -6.05 -3.83 -27.59
C LEU A 28 -7.10 -4.42 -28.56
N ASN A 29 -8.33 -3.92 -28.54
CA ASN A 29 -9.46 -4.48 -29.28
C ASN A 29 -9.23 -4.67 -30.79
N PRO A 30 -8.63 -3.72 -31.54
CA PRO A 30 -8.34 -3.92 -32.97
C PRO A 30 -7.40 -5.11 -33.22
N GLY A 31 -6.46 -5.35 -32.30
CA GLY A 31 -5.55 -6.49 -32.34
C GLY A 31 -6.23 -7.85 -32.14
N ILE A 32 -7.38 -7.86 -31.47
CA ILE A 32 -8.15 -9.07 -31.17
C ILE A 32 -9.14 -9.38 -32.28
N MET A 33 -9.79 -8.36 -32.84
CA MET A 33 -10.94 -8.53 -33.73
C MET A 33 -10.61 -8.38 -35.21
N GLU A 34 -9.66 -7.51 -35.58
CA GLU A 34 -9.52 -7.01 -36.95
C GLU A 34 -8.14 -7.25 -37.56
N LEU A 35 -7.08 -7.11 -36.76
CA LEU A 35 -5.70 -7.21 -37.25
C LEU A 35 -5.24 -8.67 -37.41
N ARG A 36 -4.49 -8.92 -38.48
CA ARG A 36 -3.80 -10.19 -38.75
C ARG A 36 -2.30 -9.93 -38.76
N TRP A 37 -1.49 -10.99 -38.71
CA TRP A 37 -0.02 -10.91 -38.71
C TRP A 37 0.59 -10.24 -39.97
N ASN A 38 -0.17 -10.03 -41.04
CA ASN A 38 0.27 -9.42 -42.29
C ASN A 38 -0.40 -8.06 -42.61
N SER A 39 -1.17 -7.48 -41.68
CA SER A 39 -1.70 -6.13 -41.80
C SER A 39 -0.58 -5.07 -41.90
N GLN A 40 -0.76 -4.05 -42.74
CA GLN A 40 0.28 -3.05 -43.04
C GLN A 40 0.69 -2.17 -41.85
N ASN A 41 -0.14 -2.06 -40.80
CA ASN A 41 0.09 -1.17 -39.65
C ASN A 41 0.25 -1.91 -38.31
N ILE A 42 0.77 -3.14 -38.33
CA ILE A 42 0.94 -3.95 -37.10
C ILE A 42 1.97 -3.34 -36.15
N GLU A 43 3.15 -2.96 -36.64
CA GLU A 43 4.22 -2.46 -35.78
C GLU A 43 3.81 -1.18 -35.03
N PRO A 44 3.24 -0.15 -35.68
CA PRO A 44 2.70 1.02 -34.97
C PRO A 44 1.64 0.66 -33.94
N PHE A 45 0.75 -0.28 -34.26
CA PHE A 45 -0.28 -0.76 -33.33
C PHE A 45 0.33 -1.44 -32.10
N ILE A 46 1.27 -2.37 -32.30
CA ILE A 46 1.94 -3.08 -31.20
C ILE A 46 2.65 -2.09 -30.29
N ASN A 47 3.38 -1.14 -30.86
CA ASN A 47 4.10 -0.12 -30.09
C ASN A 47 3.13 0.74 -29.27
N GLN A 48 2.03 1.20 -29.88
CA GLN A 48 1.03 2.00 -29.19
C GLN A 48 0.33 1.22 -28.06
N ALA A 49 -0.07 -0.02 -28.33
CA ALA A 49 -0.70 -0.89 -27.33
C ALA A 49 0.25 -1.19 -26.17
N MET A 50 1.52 -1.47 -26.47
CA MET A 50 2.55 -1.69 -25.45
C MET A 50 2.77 -0.46 -24.58
N THR A 51 2.84 0.74 -25.15
CA THR A 51 2.96 1.98 -24.37
C THR A 51 1.79 2.13 -23.41
N ILE A 52 0.55 1.96 -23.89
CA ILE A 52 -0.65 2.11 -23.06
C ILE A 52 -0.69 1.07 -21.94
N VAL A 53 -0.38 -0.19 -22.23
CA VAL A 53 -0.33 -1.26 -21.21
C VAL A 53 0.77 -0.98 -20.19
N THR A 54 1.92 -0.46 -20.63
CA THR A 54 3.04 -0.12 -19.74
C THR A 54 2.69 1.03 -18.80
N ASP A 55 2.05 2.09 -19.29
CA ASP A 55 1.60 3.21 -18.44
C ASP A 55 0.65 2.76 -17.32
N VAL A 56 -0.26 1.81 -17.62
CA VAL A 56 -1.18 1.26 -16.62
C VAL A 56 -0.45 0.33 -15.65
N ASP A 57 0.47 -0.49 -16.14
CA ASP A 57 1.30 -1.39 -15.32
C ASP A 57 2.14 -0.63 -14.29
N GLU A 58 2.84 0.41 -14.73
CA GLU A 58 3.67 1.26 -13.87
C GLU A 58 2.84 1.97 -12.80
N LEU A 59 1.65 2.46 -13.17
CA LEU A 59 0.74 3.10 -12.22
C LEU A 59 0.27 2.11 -11.14
N VAL A 60 -0.13 0.91 -11.54
CA VAL A 60 -0.61 -0.15 -10.62
C VAL A 60 0.53 -0.57 -9.69
N LYS A 61 1.73 -0.80 -10.24
CA LYS A 61 2.93 -1.12 -9.45
C LYS A 61 3.23 -0.04 -8.43
N LYS A 62 3.23 1.23 -8.84
CA LYS A 62 3.50 2.35 -7.94
C LYS A 62 2.47 2.45 -6.81
N MET A 63 1.19 2.28 -7.11
CA MET A 63 0.13 2.23 -6.09
C MET A 63 0.34 1.08 -5.10
N LYS A 64 0.63 -0.12 -5.61
CA LYS A 64 0.89 -1.32 -4.78
C LYS A 64 2.14 -1.17 -3.92
N ASP A 65 3.22 -0.63 -4.48
CA ASP A 65 4.46 -0.37 -3.76
C ASP A 65 4.27 0.64 -2.63
N ASN A 66 3.42 1.65 -2.82
CA ASN A 66 3.07 2.60 -1.77
C ASN A 66 2.32 1.89 -0.62
N VAL A 67 1.31 1.07 -0.92
CA VAL A 67 0.60 0.29 0.10
C VAL A 67 1.55 -0.67 0.83
N LYS A 68 2.44 -1.34 0.10
CA LYS A 68 3.45 -2.24 0.68
C LYS A 68 4.38 -1.50 1.64
N LYS A 69 4.89 -0.33 1.24
CA LYS A 69 5.71 0.52 2.12
C LYS A 69 4.94 0.91 3.38
N MET A 70 3.67 1.32 3.26
CA MET A 70 2.84 1.62 4.43
C MET A 70 2.74 0.40 5.37
N GLN A 71 2.47 -0.79 4.83
CA GLN A 71 2.40 -2.02 5.63
C GLN A 71 3.73 -2.38 6.31
N ASP A 72 4.86 -2.16 5.63
CA ASP A 72 6.19 -2.41 6.20
C ASP A 72 6.48 -1.46 7.38
N LEU A 73 6.03 -0.20 7.32
CA LEU A 73 6.07 0.70 8.49
C LEU A 73 5.21 0.18 9.64
N MET A 74 4.02 -0.37 9.34
CA MET A 74 3.11 -0.91 10.35
C MET A 74 3.68 -2.16 11.04
N LYS A 75 4.40 -3.02 10.33
CA LYS A 75 5.09 -4.18 10.91
C LYS A 75 6.10 -3.77 11.97
N HIS A 76 6.73 -2.59 11.82
CA HIS A 76 7.65 -2.08 12.82
C HIS A 76 6.98 -1.82 14.18
N TRP A 77 5.65 -1.62 14.19
CA TRP A 77 4.87 -1.40 15.42
C TRP A 77 4.66 -2.69 16.22
N GLU A 78 4.88 -3.86 15.63
CA GLU A 78 4.78 -5.17 16.31
C GLU A 78 5.93 -5.43 17.29
N LYS A 79 7.00 -4.64 17.25
CA LYS A 79 8.04 -4.69 18.27
C LYS A 79 7.43 -4.34 19.66
N PRO A 80 7.60 -5.21 20.68
CA PRO A 80 7.04 -4.98 22.02
C PRO A 80 7.43 -3.61 22.61
N LEU A 81 6.47 -2.95 23.26
CA LEU A 81 6.68 -1.67 23.94
C LEU A 81 7.52 -1.78 25.22
N PHE A 82 7.65 -2.99 25.76
CA PHE A 82 8.40 -3.30 26.96
C PHE A 82 9.35 -4.46 26.69
N GLU A 83 10.62 -4.31 27.01
CA GLU A 83 11.64 -5.36 26.92
C GLU A 83 12.16 -5.67 28.32
N ARG A 84 11.97 -6.91 28.78
CA ARG A 84 12.48 -7.35 30.09
C ARG A 84 13.95 -7.73 29.97
N LYS A 85 14.79 -7.21 30.88
CA LYS A 85 16.18 -7.67 30.98
C LYS A 85 16.22 -9.08 31.58
N LEU A 86 17.14 -9.92 31.08
CA LEU A 86 17.33 -11.31 31.54
C LEU A 86 17.81 -11.41 33.00
N LYS A 87 18.38 -10.33 33.54
CA LYS A 87 18.87 -10.28 34.92
C LYS A 87 17.84 -9.58 35.82
N PRO A 88 17.72 -9.98 37.09
CA PRO A 88 16.93 -9.23 38.06
C PRO A 88 17.39 -7.76 38.12
N CYS A 89 16.43 -6.84 38.05
CA CYS A 89 16.64 -5.40 38.19
C CYS A 89 15.73 -4.88 39.30
N GLN A 90 16.11 -3.76 39.93
CA GLN A 90 15.23 -3.14 40.91
C GLN A 90 13.98 -2.57 40.20
N PRO A 91 12.82 -2.48 40.89
CA PRO A 91 11.60 -1.91 40.31
C PRO A 91 11.83 -0.54 39.68
N ASP A 92 12.60 0.33 40.35
CA ASP A 92 12.93 1.67 39.87
C ASP A 92 13.71 1.66 38.54
N ASP A 93 14.66 0.72 38.37
CA ASP A 93 15.43 0.57 37.12
C ASP A 93 14.54 0.12 35.95
N VAL A 94 13.54 -0.72 36.24
CA VAL A 94 12.57 -1.21 35.26
C VAL A 94 11.64 -0.08 34.82
N GLU A 95 11.14 0.71 35.77
CA GLU A 95 10.31 1.87 35.49
C GLU A 95 11.07 2.91 34.66
N GLN A 96 12.30 3.27 35.06
CA GLN A 96 13.13 4.23 34.32
C GLN A 96 13.41 3.75 32.89
N THR A 97 13.73 2.46 32.72
CA THR A 97 13.94 1.86 31.39
C THR A 97 12.66 1.96 30.55
N HIS A 98 11.51 1.60 31.11
CA HIS A 98 10.24 1.70 30.39
C HIS A 98 9.92 3.14 29.99
N GLN A 99 9.98 4.09 30.93
CA GLN A 99 9.70 5.51 30.68
C GLN A 99 10.60 6.07 29.56
N SER A 100 11.87 5.69 29.52
CA SER A 100 12.80 6.12 28.46
C SER A 100 12.44 5.60 27.06
N LEU A 101 11.67 4.50 26.95
CA LEU A 101 11.28 3.88 25.68
C LEU A 101 9.94 4.40 25.14
N VAL A 102 9.05 4.90 26.02
CA VAL A 102 7.70 5.34 25.62
C VAL A 102 7.74 6.50 24.63
N MET A 103 8.47 7.58 24.95
CA MET A 103 8.51 8.78 24.11
C MET A 103 9.12 8.54 22.73
N PRO A 104 10.30 7.88 22.59
CA PRO A 104 10.85 7.52 21.28
C PRO A 104 9.87 6.71 20.43
N ARG A 105 9.18 5.75 21.05
CA ARG A 105 8.25 4.87 20.33
C ARG A 105 7.00 5.59 19.83
N LEU A 106 6.47 6.52 20.63
CA LEU A 106 5.38 7.39 20.19
C LEU A 106 5.81 8.30 19.04
N GLU A 107 7.04 8.80 19.07
CA GLU A 107 7.58 9.62 18.01
C GLU A 107 7.77 8.83 16.70
N ASP A 108 8.25 7.58 16.78
CA ASP A 108 8.31 6.68 15.63
C ASP A 108 6.93 6.47 14.99
N VAL A 109 5.89 6.20 15.78
CA VAL A 109 4.53 6.03 15.26
C VAL A 109 4.03 7.31 14.60
N LYS A 110 4.28 8.49 15.19
CA LYS A 110 3.94 9.79 14.57
C LYS A 110 4.70 10.01 13.27
N ASN A 111 5.98 9.68 13.21
CA ASN A 111 6.82 9.80 12.03
C ASN A 111 6.34 8.89 10.91
N HIS A 112 6.02 7.64 11.23
CA HIS A 112 5.41 6.70 10.31
C HIS A 112 4.04 7.18 9.81
N GLY A 113 3.22 7.78 10.68
CA GLY A 113 1.96 8.42 10.29
C GLY A 113 2.16 9.53 9.24
N ARG A 114 3.18 10.38 9.41
CA ARG A 114 3.55 11.39 8.41
C ARG A 114 3.95 10.77 7.07
N GLU A 115 4.73 9.70 7.08
CA GLU A 115 5.15 9.00 5.86
C GLU A 115 3.96 8.30 5.17
N ILE A 116 3.03 7.70 5.94
CA ILE A 116 1.79 7.12 5.40
C ILE A 116 0.97 8.20 4.68
N HIS A 117 0.80 9.38 5.28
CA HIS A 117 0.10 10.49 4.61
C HIS A 117 0.80 10.94 3.34
N LYS A 118 2.14 10.95 3.31
CA LYS A 118 2.92 11.28 2.11
C LYS A 118 2.75 10.25 1.00
N LEU A 119 2.79 8.95 1.32
CA LEU A 119 2.55 7.86 0.37
C LEU A 119 1.10 7.87 -0.17
N MET A 120 0.14 8.24 0.69
CA MET A 120 -1.27 8.42 0.31
C MET A 120 -1.42 9.60 -0.66
N LYS A 121 -0.71 10.71 -0.40
CA LYS A 121 -0.66 11.86 -1.30
C LYS A 121 -0.05 11.51 -2.65
N ASP A 122 1.11 10.85 -2.69
CA ASP A 122 1.74 10.40 -3.95
C ASP A 122 0.75 9.50 -4.72
N THR A 123 0.11 8.52 -4.08
CA THR A 123 -0.91 7.69 -4.73
C THR A 123 -2.04 8.53 -5.36
N SER A 124 -2.55 9.54 -4.64
CA SER A 124 -3.58 10.44 -5.16
C SER A 124 -3.12 11.27 -6.36
N GLU A 125 -1.85 11.69 -6.40
CA GLU A 125 -1.29 12.50 -7.48
C GLU A 125 -1.04 11.69 -8.77
N ASN A 126 -0.74 10.39 -8.63
CA ASN A 126 -0.55 9.49 -9.77
C ASN A 126 -1.90 9.02 -10.35
N ILE A 127 -2.85 8.64 -9.49
CA ILE A 127 -4.18 8.18 -9.94
C ILE A 127 -5.00 9.36 -10.46
N ARG A 128 -4.91 10.52 -9.80
CA ARG A 128 -5.73 11.73 -9.99
C ARG A 128 -7.24 11.45 -9.87
N PRO A 129 -7.69 10.84 -8.76
CA PRO A 129 -9.11 10.54 -8.59
C PRO A 129 -9.90 11.81 -8.22
N ASP A 130 -11.22 11.77 -8.40
CA ASP A 130 -12.10 12.71 -7.72
C ASP A 130 -12.07 12.40 -6.21
N LYS A 131 -11.49 13.32 -5.44
CA LYS A 131 -11.32 13.19 -3.98
C LYS A 131 -12.64 13.13 -3.22
N LYS A 132 -13.76 13.52 -3.83
CA LYS A 132 -15.10 13.43 -3.24
C LYS A 132 -15.85 12.18 -3.68
N SER A 133 -15.32 11.42 -4.65
CA SER A 133 -15.96 10.22 -5.14
C SER A 133 -16.01 9.12 -4.09
N HIS A 134 -17.10 8.36 -4.08
CA HIS A 134 -17.24 7.20 -3.20
C HIS A 134 -16.10 6.18 -3.40
N MET A 135 -15.64 6.01 -4.65
CA MET A 135 -14.54 5.10 -4.99
C MET A 135 -13.23 5.50 -4.28
N TRP A 136 -12.90 6.79 -4.28
CA TRP A 136 -11.71 7.27 -3.57
C TRP A 136 -11.84 7.13 -2.06
N LEU A 137 -13.00 7.49 -1.51
CA LEU A 137 -13.25 7.37 -0.07
C LEU A 137 -13.18 5.91 0.39
N ALA A 138 -13.67 4.96 -0.41
CA ALA A 138 -13.54 3.53 -0.13
C ALA A 138 -12.08 3.06 -0.10
N TYR A 139 -11.22 3.59 -0.99
CA TYR A 139 -9.78 3.29 -0.95
C TYR A 139 -9.10 3.91 0.28
N VAL A 140 -9.45 5.14 0.65
CA VAL A 140 -8.94 5.78 1.87
C VAL A 140 -9.37 4.99 3.11
N ASP A 141 -10.62 4.52 3.16
CA ASP A 141 -11.13 3.70 4.25
C ASP A 141 -10.41 2.34 4.33
N TYR A 142 -10.13 1.71 3.18
CA TYR A 142 -9.29 0.52 3.11
C TYR A 142 -7.89 0.75 3.72
N VAL A 143 -7.21 1.84 3.34
CA VAL A 143 -5.89 2.18 3.91
C VAL A 143 -6.00 2.46 5.41
N ASN A 144 -7.06 3.15 5.84
CA ASN A 144 -7.32 3.38 7.26
C ASN A 144 -7.52 2.07 8.03
N GLY A 145 -8.23 1.11 7.46
CA GLY A 145 -8.38 -0.24 8.00
C GLY A 145 -7.03 -0.94 8.22
N LEU A 146 -6.11 -0.84 7.26
CA LEU A 146 -4.74 -1.37 7.42
C LEU A 146 -4.00 -0.71 8.59
N VAL A 147 -4.11 0.61 8.75
CA VAL A 147 -3.48 1.34 9.86
C VAL A 147 -4.03 0.89 11.21
N ILE A 148 -5.36 0.76 11.32
CA ILE A 148 -6.02 0.27 12.54
C ILE A 148 -5.53 -1.14 12.88
N GLU A 149 -5.47 -2.02 11.88
CA GLU A 149 -4.98 -3.39 12.05
C GLU A 149 -3.51 -3.39 12.49
N GLY A 150 -2.66 -2.55 11.90
CA GLY A 150 -1.26 -2.39 12.27
C GLY A 150 -1.08 -1.97 13.73
N ILE A 151 -1.84 -0.98 14.21
CA ILE A 151 -1.81 -0.55 15.61
C ILE A 151 -2.28 -1.69 16.52
N THR A 152 -3.35 -2.37 16.14
CA THR A 152 -3.92 -3.50 16.90
C THR A 152 -2.92 -4.64 17.03
N ARG A 153 -2.21 -5.00 15.96
CA ARG A 153 -1.12 -5.99 15.99
C ARG A 153 0.02 -5.55 16.90
N GLY A 154 0.39 -4.28 16.90
CA GLY A 154 1.40 -3.71 17.81
C GLY A 154 1.04 -3.85 19.28
N ILE A 155 -0.20 -3.54 19.63
CA ILE A 155 -0.73 -3.70 20.99
C ILE A 155 -0.74 -5.18 21.36
N HIS A 156 -1.28 -6.04 20.49
CA HIS A 156 -1.36 -7.48 20.73
C HIS A 156 0.01 -8.12 20.94
N ALA A 157 1.01 -7.77 20.12
CA ALA A 157 2.37 -8.27 20.25
C ALA A 157 3.00 -7.87 21.60
N SER A 158 2.79 -6.62 22.03
CA SER A 158 3.28 -6.13 23.33
C SER A 158 2.60 -6.84 24.51
N MET A 159 1.28 -7.00 24.46
CA MET A 159 0.50 -7.69 25.50
C MET A 159 0.87 -9.18 25.58
N THR A 160 1.01 -9.84 24.43
CA THR A 160 1.45 -11.24 24.35
C THR A 160 2.85 -11.41 24.91
N TYR A 161 3.76 -10.51 24.56
CA TYR A 161 5.12 -10.53 25.10
C TYR A 161 5.13 -10.43 26.62
N LEU A 162 4.30 -9.55 27.21
CA LEU A 162 4.16 -9.40 28.66
C LEU A 162 3.51 -10.63 29.32
N SER A 163 2.49 -11.21 28.68
CA SER A 163 1.79 -12.39 29.21
C SER A 163 2.64 -13.65 29.21
N ASN A 164 3.61 -13.75 28.31
CA ASN A 164 4.49 -14.92 28.19
C ASN A 164 5.73 -14.83 29.11
N GLN A 165 5.80 -13.82 29.99
CA GLN A 165 6.88 -13.64 30.97
C GLN A 165 6.64 -14.41 32.27
#